data_AF-A0A2H9LBK0-F1
#
_entry.id   AF-A0A2H9LBK0-F1
#
_cell.length_a   1.000
_cell.length_b   1.000
_cell.length_c   1.000
_cell.angle_alpha   90.00
_cell.angle_beta   90.00
_cell.angle_gamma   90.00
#
_symmetry.space_group_name_H-M   'P 1'
#
loop_
_entity.id
_entity.type
_entity.pdbx_description
1 polymer ?
#
loop_
_entity_poly.entity_id
_entity_poly.type
_entity_poly.pdbx_seq_one_letter_code
_entity_poly.pdbx_strand_id
1 'polypeptide(L)'
;MIQIYTGNGKGKTTAALGLALRALGAGKNICVIQFLKTENTCEFKCIKKNLPMIKIKCFGSGKFINKNNISQKEKGIARKAFLETKKAFESNKYDLLVLDELNLAIYFRLIELNEIIGLLENKPKKLEVVITGRYAPKELLKKADLVTEMKEKKHYFKKGIKARKGIEY
;
A
#
# COMPACT_ATOMS: atom_id res chain seq x y z
N MET A 1 9.15 5.91 11.73
CA MET A 1 8.37 7.04 11.20
C MET A 1 7.21 6.53 10.35
N ILE A 2 6.34 7.44 9.90
CA ILE A 2 5.19 7.21 9.04
C ILE A 2 5.33 8.09 7.79
N GLN A 3 5.36 7.46 6.62
CA GLN A 3 5.44 8.13 5.32
C GLN A 3 4.15 7.91 4.54
N ILE A 4 3.63 8.97 3.89
CA ILE A 4 2.47 8.88 3.02
C ILE A 4 2.83 9.32 1.61
N TYR A 5 2.64 8.42 0.65
CA TYR A 5 2.77 8.70 -0.78
C TYR A 5 1.38 8.76 -1.41
N THR A 6 0.88 9.97 -1.65
CA THR A 6 -0.48 10.22 -2.15
C THR A 6 -0.49 11.08 -3.42
N GLY A 7 -1.66 11.56 -3.84
CA GLY A 7 -1.86 12.36 -5.04
C GLY A 7 -2.29 11.55 -6.27
N ASN A 8 -2.75 12.27 -7.30
CA ASN A 8 -3.32 11.66 -8.52
C ASN A 8 -2.28 11.20 -9.54
N GLY A 9 -1.04 11.68 -9.42
CA GLY A 9 0.07 11.33 -10.30
C GLY A 9 0.55 9.88 -10.15
N LYS A 10 1.15 9.36 -11.20
CA LYS A 10 1.81 8.06 -11.21
C LYS A 10 3.07 8.09 -10.33
N GLY A 11 3.33 7.00 -9.61
CA GLY A 11 4.63 6.75 -8.96
C GLY A 11 4.56 6.26 -7.51
N LYS A 12 3.39 6.28 -6.85
CA LYS A 12 3.28 6.08 -5.39
C LYS A 12 3.76 4.71 -4.96
N THR A 13 3.18 3.66 -5.56
CA THR A 13 3.60 2.26 -5.35
C THR A 13 5.07 2.07 -5.72
N THR A 14 5.50 2.55 -6.90
CA THR A 14 6.88 2.34 -7.35
C THR A 14 7.91 3.01 -6.44
N ALA A 15 7.59 4.18 -5.86
CA ALA A 15 8.44 4.82 -4.87
C ALA A 15 8.50 4.02 -3.55
N ALA A 16 7.36 3.50 -3.08
CA ALA A 16 7.33 2.65 -1.89
C ALA A 16 8.12 1.35 -2.09
N LEU A 17 8.01 0.72 -3.25
CA LEU A 17 8.78 -0.47 -3.59
C LEU A 17 10.27 -0.17 -3.81
N GLY A 18 10.62 1.00 -4.34
CA GLY A 18 12.00 1.47 -4.41
C GLY A 18 12.62 1.66 -3.03
N LEU A 19 11.85 2.20 -2.07
CA LEU A 19 12.29 2.28 -0.67
C LEU A 19 12.44 0.90 -0.04
N ALA A 20 11.52 -0.03 -0.31
CA ALA A 20 11.64 -1.42 0.12
C ALA A 20 12.92 -2.08 -0.42
N LEU A 21 13.25 -1.88 -1.70
CA LEU A 21 14.49 -2.37 -2.28
C LEU A 21 15.74 -1.76 -1.61
N ARG A 22 15.72 -0.46 -1.32
CA ARG A 22 16.80 0.21 -0.58
C ARG A 22 16.98 -0.37 0.82
N ALA A 23 15.87 -0.56 1.55
CA ALA A 23 15.90 -1.15 2.88
C ALA A 23 16.43 -2.60 2.83
N LEU A 24 16.10 -3.35 1.79
CA LEU A 24 16.57 -4.73 1.62
C LEU A 24 18.09 -4.76 1.43
N GLY A 25 18.62 -3.86 0.60
CA GLY A 25 20.07 -3.71 0.40
C GLY A 25 20.81 -3.33 1.69
N ALA A 26 20.12 -2.73 2.67
CA ALA A 26 20.65 -2.42 4.00
C ALA A 26 20.39 -3.54 5.04
N GLY A 27 19.98 -4.73 4.62
CA GLY A 27 19.75 -5.88 5.49
C GLY A 27 18.51 -5.77 6.39
N LYS A 28 17.52 -4.94 6.02
CA LYS A 28 16.29 -4.74 6.80
C LYS A 28 15.22 -5.77 6.48
N ASN A 29 14.42 -6.12 7.49
CA ASN A 29 13.27 -7.00 7.34
C ASN A 29 12.06 -6.23 6.84
N ILE A 30 11.48 -6.66 5.72
CA ILE A 30 10.45 -5.90 5.02
C ILE A 30 9.18 -6.72 4.84
N CYS A 31 8.04 -6.08 5.08
CA CYS A 31 6.72 -6.59 4.72
C CYS A 31 6.01 -5.61 3.77
N VAL A 32 5.37 -6.14 2.74
CA VAL A 32 4.54 -5.40 1.79
C VAL A 32 3.14 -6.02 1.79
N ILE A 33 2.14 -5.23 2.15
CA ILE A 33 0.74 -5.60 2.13
C ILE A 33 0.07 -4.73 1.08
N GLN A 34 -0.40 -5.35 -0.01
CA GLN A 34 -1.08 -4.66 -1.09
C GLN A 34 -2.59 -4.81 -0.96
N PHE A 35 -3.27 -3.70 -0.70
CA PHE A 35 -4.72 -3.64 -0.70
C PHE A 35 -5.22 -3.50 -2.15
N LEU A 36 -6.38 -4.08 -2.45
CA LEU A 36 -7.07 -3.96 -3.74
C LEU A 36 -6.32 -4.55 -4.95
N LYS A 37 -5.13 -5.15 -4.74
CA LYS A 37 -4.30 -5.77 -5.78
C LYS A 37 -4.32 -7.29 -5.69
N THR A 38 -4.11 -7.94 -6.82
CA THR A 38 -3.99 -9.41 -6.91
C THR A 38 -2.53 -9.82 -7.05
N GLU A 39 -2.27 -11.12 -6.94
CA GLU A 39 -0.95 -11.72 -7.17
C GLU A 39 -0.51 -11.72 -8.65
N ASN A 40 -1.36 -11.21 -9.55
CA ASN A 40 -1.06 -11.15 -10.98
C ASN A 40 -0.19 -9.95 -11.39
N THR A 41 0.05 -9.00 -10.49
CA THR A 41 0.88 -7.82 -10.74
C THR A 41 2.34 -8.18 -11.00
N CYS A 42 3.02 -7.41 -11.85
CA CYS A 42 4.43 -7.65 -12.15
C CYS A 42 5.32 -7.53 -10.91
N GLU A 43 5.02 -6.61 -9.99
CA GLU A 43 5.80 -6.40 -8.78
C GLU A 43 5.67 -7.58 -7.82
N PHE A 44 4.46 -8.11 -7.62
CA PHE A 44 4.25 -9.32 -6.80
C PHE A 44 5.06 -10.49 -7.33
N LYS A 45 4.95 -10.77 -8.64
CA LYS A 45 5.67 -11.88 -9.29
C LYS A 45 7.19 -11.71 -9.18
N CYS A 46 7.70 -10.51 -9.39
CA CYS A 46 9.12 -10.23 -9.29
C CYS A 46 9.63 -10.41 -7.85
N ILE A 47 8.95 -9.83 -6.87
CA ILE A 47 9.34 -9.95 -5.46
C ILE A 47 9.27 -11.40 -4.99
N LYS A 48 8.17 -12.09 -5.29
CA LYS A 48 7.98 -13.48 -4.88
C LYS A 48 9.04 -14.42 -5.44
N LYS A 49 9.47 -14.20 -6.69
CA LYS A 49 10.44 -15.05 -7.39
C LYS A 49 11.89 -14.70 -7.04
N ASN A 50 12.23 -13.41 -7.03
CA ASN A 50 13.63 -12.94 -7.01
C ASN A 50 14.05 -12.32 -5.69
N LEU A 51 13.12 -11.88 -4.84
CA LEU A 51 13.40 -11.18 -3.58
C LEU A 51 12.65 -11.84 -2.40
N PRO A 52 12.88 -13.14 -2.13
CA PRO A 52 12.11 -13.90 -1.14
C PRO A 52 12.21 -13.36 0.30
N MET A 53 13.23 -12.55 0.58
CA MET A 53 13.42 -11.84 1.86
C MET A 53 12.37 -10.74 2.09
N ILE A 54 11.75 -10.21 1.05
CA ILE A 54 10.61 -9.29 1.20
C ILE A 54 9.34 -10.13 1.33
N LYS A 55 8.68 -10.03 2.48
CA LYS A 55 7.39 -10.68 2.68
C LYS A 55 6.29 -9.89 2.00
N ILE A 56 5.79 -10.36 0.85
CA ILE A 56 4.69 -9.72 0.14
C ILE A 56 3.37 -10.51 0.26
N LYS A 57 2.25 -9.80 0.43
CA LYS A 57 0.88 -10.35 0.44
C LYS A 57 -0.08 -9.41 -0.30
N CYS A 58 -1.00 -9.98 -1.09
CA CYS A 58 -1.99 -9.24 -1.87
C CYS A 58 -3.41 -9.54 -1.38
N PHE A 59 -4.23 -8.50 -1.31
CA PHE A 59 -5.62 -8.57 -0.84
C PHE A 59 -6.54 -7.77 -1.77
N GLY A 60 -6.81 -8.34 -2.93
CA GLY A 60 -7.74 -7.81 -3.91
C GLY A 60 -8.44 -8.93 -4.65
N SER A 61 -9.67 -8.69 -5.05
CA SER A 61 -10.46 -9.67 -5.81
C SER A 61 -10.16 -9.67 -7.31
N GLY A 62 -9.47 -8.63 -7.80
CA GLY A 62 -9.28 -8.38 -9.23
C GLY A 62 -10.52 -7.80 -9.93
N LYS A 63 -11.60 -7.52 -9.20
CA LYS A 63 -12.81 -6.88 -9.73
C LYS A 63 -12.78 -5.38 -9.50
N PHE A 64 -13.50 -4.65 -10.35
CA PHE A 64 -13.77 -3.24 -10.12
C PHE A 64 -14.64 -3.07 -8.86
N ILE A 65 -14.24 -2.16 -7.98
CA ILE A 65 -14.94 -1.90 -6.71
C ILE A 65 -15.80 -0.65 -6.89
N ASN A 66 -17.12 -0.83 -6.74
CA ASN A 66 -18.04 0.29 -6.68
C ASN A 66 -18.22 0.72 -5.22
N LYS A 67 -17.83 1.96 -4.90
CA LYS A 67 -17.96 2.54 -3.56
C LYS A 67 -19.39 2.51 -3.01
N ASN A 68 -20.39 2.61 -3.89
CA ASN A 68 -21.81 2.64 -3.50
C ASN A 68 -22.42 1.24 -3.37
N ASN A 69 -21.73 0.19 -3.83
CA ASN A 69 -22.21 -1.19 -3.76
C ASN A 69 -21.04 -2.15 -3.56
N ILE A 70 -20.61 -2.25 -2.30
CA ILE A 70 -19.47 -3.09 -1.92
C ILE A 70 -19.98 -4.47 -1.50
N SER A 71 -19.55 -5.49 -2.24
CA SER A 71 -19.91 -6.87 -1.92
C SER A 71 -19.31 -7.33 -0.58
N GLN A 72 -19.98 -8.28 0.08
CA GLN A 72 -19.46 -8.92 1.30
C GLN A 72 -18.10 -9.61 1.06
N LYS A 73 -17.86 -10.09 -0.17
CA LYS A 73 -16.56 -10.66 -0.55
C LYS A 73 -15.43 -9.63 -0.46
N GLU A 74 -15.64 -8.41 -0.97
CA GLU A 74 -14.64 -7.33 -0.87
C GLU A 74 -14.37 -6.95 0.58
N LYS A 75 -15.42 -6.83 1.40
CA LYS A 75 -15.29 -6.57 2.85
C LYS A 75 -14.49 -7.66 3.54
N GLY A 76 -14.74 -8.93 3.22
CA GLY A 76 -14.00 -10.07 3.76
C GLY A 76 -12.52 -10.06 3.37
N ILE A 77 -12.20 -9.73 2.11
CA ILE A 77 -10.80 -9.61 1.64
C ILE A 77 -10.09 -8.46 2.34
N ALA A 78 -10.73 -7.29 2.43
CA ALA A 78 -10.19 -6.14 3.13
C ALA A 78 -9.97 -6.44 4.62
N ARG A 79 -10.91 -7.13 5.27
CA ARG A 79 -10.76 -7.54 6.67
C ARG A 79 -9.54 -8.45 6.86
N LYS A 80 -9.28 -9.38 5.94
CA LYS A 80 -8.06 -10.21 5.96
C LYS A 80 -6.80 -9.35 5.82
N ALA A 81 -6.80 -8.36 4.93
CA ALA A 81 -5.70 -7.42 4.76
C ALA A 81 -5.39 -6.65 6.06
N PHE A 82 -6.43 -6.19 6.75
CA PHE A 82 -6.30 -5.52 8.04
C PHE A 82 -5.73 -6.44 9.11
N LEU A 83 -6.24 -7.67 9.24
CA LEU A 83 -5.72 -8.63 10.22
C LEU A 83 -4.24 -8.95 9.97
N GLU A 84 -3.82 -9.04 8.70
CA GLU A 84 -2.42 -9.25 8.35
C GLU A 84 -1.55 -8.01 8.62
N THR A 85 -2.12 -6.81 8.47
CA THR A 85 -1.48 -5.56 8.90
C THR A 85 -1.27 -5.56 10.40
N LYS A 86 -2.32 -5.84 11.19
CA LYS A 86 -2.24 -5.94 12.65
C LYS A 86 -1.17 -6.95 13.09
N LYS A 87 -1.17 -8.16 12.51
CA LYS A 87 -0.12 -9.17 12.77
C LYS A 87 1.29 -8.65 12.46
N ALA A 88 1.47 -7.90 11.38
CA ALA A 88 2.78 -7.35 11.03
C ALA A 88 3.27 -6.34 12.07
N PHE A 89 2.38 -5.46 12.57
CA PHE A 89 2.67 -4.53 13.66
C PHE A 89 3.06 -5.28 14.95
N GLU A 90 2.25 -6.25 15.36
CA GLU A 90 2.45 -6.99 16.62
C GLU A 90 3.68 -7.90 16.60
N SER A 91 4.08 -8.39 15.42
CA SER A 91 5.19 -9.33 15.30
C SER A 91 6.55 -8.78 15.74
N ASN A 92 6.74 -7.45 15.70
CA ASN A 92 8.04 -6.80 15.90
C ASN A 92 9.18 -7.35 15.00
N LYS A 93 8.86 -8.07 13.92
CA LYS A 93 9.85 -8.70 13.03
C LYS A 93 10.36 -7.77 11.93
N TYR A 94 9.55 -6.80 11.54
CA TYR A 94 9.83 -5.94 10.39
C TYR A 94 10.40 -4.59 10.83
N ASP A 95 11.32 -4.09 10.02
CA ASP A 95 11.85 -2.73 10.13
C ASP A 95 11.12 -1.79 9.18
N LEU A 96 10.58 -2.31 8.07
CA LEU A 96 9.76 -1.54 7.12
C LEU A 96 8.48 -2.31 6.76
N LEU A 97 7.34 -1.62 6.86
CA LEU A 97 6.03 -2.11 6.44
C LEU A 97 5.41 -1.17 5.40
N VAL A 98 5.19 -1.68 4.19
CA VAL A 98 4.49 -0.96 3.12
C VAL A 98 3.03 -1.38 3.08
N LEU A 99 2.12 -0.44 3.25
CA LEU A 99 0.67 -0.58 3.14
C LEU A 99 0.21 0.08 1.83
N ASP A 100 0.34 -0.68 0.75
CA ASP A 100 0.11 -0.19 -0.61
C ASP A 100 -1.38 -0.13 -0.92
N GLU A 101 -1.86 1.01 -1.43
CA GLU A 101 -3.27 1.35 -1.70
C GLU A 101 -4.20 1.36 -0.49
N LEU A 102 -3.67 1.44 0.74
CA LEU A 102 -4.48 1.56 1.95
C LEU A 102 -5.37 2.81 1.94
N ASN A 103 -4.87 3.94 1.44
CA ASN A 103 -5.69 5.17 1.36
C ASN A 103 -6.94 4.96 0.51
N LEU A 104 -6.82 4.22 -0.61
CA LEU A 104 -7.97 3.88 -1.43
C LEU A 104 -8.92 2.90 -0.73
N ALA A 105 -8.39 1.92 0.01
CA ALA A 105 -9.22 1.00 0.79
C ALA A 105 -10.05 1.74 1.84
N ILE A 106 -9.48 2.73 2.53
CA ILE A 106 -10.20 3.60 3.47
C ILE A 106 -11.20 4.49 2.72
N TYR A 107 -10.81 5.09 1.59
CA TYR A 107 -11.68 5.92 0.78
C TYR A 107 -12.93 5.17 0.29
N PHE A 108 -12.78 3.88 -0.02
CA PHE A 108 -13.87 2.98 -0.36
C PHE A 108 -14.61 2.42 0.86
N ARG A 109 -14.30 2.82 2.10
CA ARG A 109 -14.94 2.30 3.33
C ARG A 109 -14.83 0.77 3.46
N LEU A 110 -13.75 0.20 2.94
CA LEU A 110 -13.41 -1.22 3.10
C LEU A 110 -12.65 -1.46 4.40
N ILE A 111 -11.90 -0.44 4.84
CA ILE A 111 -11.14 -0.40 6.07
C ILE A 111 -11.57 0.84 6.85
N GLU A 112 -11.85 0.67 8.13
CA GLU A 112 -12.19 1.78 9.01
C GLU A 112 -10.94 2.59 9.36
N LEU A 113 -11.01 3.91 9.19
CA LEU A 113 -9.90 4.82 9.44
C LEU A 113 -9.40 4.73 10.89
N ASN A 114 -10.32 4.65 11.85
CA ASN A 114 -10.00 4.61 13.27
C ASN A 114 -9.21 3.34 13.66
N GLU A 115 -9.45 2.21 12.99
CA GLU A 115 -8.67 0.99 13.23
C GLU A 115 -7.21 1.18 12.80
N ILE A 116 -6.96 1.87 11.68
CA ILE A 116 -5.61 2.18 11.21
C ILE A 116 -4.93 3.20 12.12
N ILE A 117 -5.65 4.24 12.56
CA ILE A 117 -5.12 5.21 13.52
C ILE A 117 -4.66 4.50 14.80
N GLY A 118 -5.49 3.62 15.36
CA GLY A 118 -5.14 2.87 16.56
C GLY A 118 -3.91 1.98 16.39
N LEU A 119 -3.70 1.38 15.21
CA LEU A 119 -2.46 0.64 14.92
C LEU A 119 -1.24 1.55 14.84
N LEU A 120 -1.36 2.72 14.20
CA LEU A 120 -0.25 3.67 14.05
C LEU A 120 0.17 4.30 15.37
N GLU A 121 -0.76 4.55 16.29
CA GLU A 121 -0.47 5.06 17.63
C GLU A 121 0.32 4.04 18.48
N ASN A 122 0.01 2.75 18.33
CA ASN A 122 0.68 1.66 19.04
C ASN A 122 1.81 1.02 18.21
N LYS A 123 2.28 1.71 17.17
CA LYS A 123 3.31 1.19 16.27
C LYS A 123 4.61 0.94 17.03
N PRO A 124 5.29 -0.21 16.81
CA PRO A 124 6.65 -0.41 17.32
C PRO A 124 7.58 0.75 16.97
N LYS A 125 8.41 1.20 17.93
CA LYS A 125 9.30 2.36 17.75
C LYS A 125 10.21 2.22 16.53
N LYS A 126 10.78 1.02 16.33
CA LYS A 126 11.69 0.71 15.22
C LYS A 126 11.03 0.57 13.85
N LEU A 127 9.71 0.37 13.81
CA LEU A 127 9.01 0.07 12.55
C LEU A 127 8.81 1.35 11.74
N GLU A 128 9.30 1.37 10.52
CA GLU A 128 8.97 2.35 9.50
C GLU A 128 7.71 1.91 8.77
N VAL A 129 6.74 2.82 8.58
CA VAL A 129 5.49 2.52 7.87
C VAL A 129 5.34 3.44 6.67
N VAL A 130 5.10 2.87 5.49
CA VAL A 130 4.81 3.61 4.27
C VAL A 130 3.40 3.30 3.82
N ILE A 131 2.56 4.32 3.70
CA ILE A 131 1.18 4.20 3.24
C ILE A 131 1.08 4.83 1.87
N THR A 132 0.47 4.12 0.92
CA THR A 132 0.25 4.65 -0.43
C THR A 132 -1.23 4.73 -0.78
N GLY A 133 -1.49 5.47 -1.86
CA GLY A 133 -2.79 5.52 -2.52
C GLY A 133 -3.36 6.94 -2.57
N ARG A 134 -4.35 7.12 -3.45
CA ARG A 134 -5.05 8.40 -3.61
C ARG A 134 -5.94 8.68 -2.41
N TYR A 135 -6.32 9.95 -2.24
CA TYR A 135 -7.29 10.40 -1.24
C TYR A 135 -6.89 10.06 0.21
N ALA A 136 -5.62 10.29 0.56
CA ALA A 136 -5.15 10.13 1.93
C ALA A 136 -6.05 10.94 2.91
N PRO A 137 -6.63 10.30 3.94
CA PRO A 137 -7.42 10.98 4.96
C PRO A 137 -6.59 12.06 5.68
N LYS A 138 -7.22 13.20 6.01
CA LYS A 138 -6.54 14.33 6.67
C LYS A 138 -5.91 13.93 8.00
N GLU A 139 -6.56 13.02 8.71
CA GLU A 139 -6.14 12.46 9.99
C GLU A 139 -4.83 11.68 9.85
N LEU A 140 -4.67 10.90 8.77
CA LEU A 140 -3.41 10.22 8.48
C LEU A 140 -2.32 11.21 8.06
N LEU A 141 -2.67 12.21 7.25
CA LEU A 141 -1.72 13.25 6.84
C LEU A 141 -1.14 14.00 8.04
N LYS A 142 -1.96 14.33 9.04
CA LYS A 142 -1.52 14.99 10.28
C LYS A 142 -0.59 14.11 11.14
N LYS A 143 -0.73 12.80 11.05
CA LYS A 143 0.09 11.83 11.81
C LYS A 143 1.38 11.42 11.09
N ALA A 144 1.51 11.73 9.80
CA ALA A 144 2.66 11.34 9.02
C ALA A 144 3.86 12.25 9.33
N ASP A 145 5.03 11.64 9.47
CA ASP A 145 6.31 12.34 9.57
C ASP A 145 6.76 12.86 8.20
N LEU A 146 6.32 12.22 7.11
CA LEU A 146 6.60 12.62 5.74
C LEU A 146 5.37 12.43 4.86
N VAL A 147 5.04 13.45 4.06
CA VAL A 147 3.99 13.37 3.04
C VAL A 147 4.56 13.81 1.70
N THR A 148 4.48 12.92 0.71
CA THR A 148 4.78 13.23 -0.69
C THR A 148 3.51 13.17 -1.52
N GLU A 149 3.14 14.30 -2.13
CA GLU A 149 2.03 14.36 -3.08
C GLU A 149 2.54 14.27 -4.52
N MET A 150 2.25 13.15 -5.18
CA MET A 150 2.52 12.99 -6.61
C MET A 150 1.43 13.71 -7.40
N LYS A 151 1.75 14.92 -7.88
CA LYS A 151 0.87 15.71 -8.74
C LYS A 151 1.00 15.28 -10.20
N GLU A 152 -0.12 15.03 -10.86
CA GLU A 152 -0.15 14.70 -12.28
C GLU A 152 0.09 15.96 -13.12
N LYS A 153 1.35 16.28 -13.42
CA LYS A 153 1.69 17.40 -14.31
C LYS A 153 1.40 17.07 -15.78
N LYS A 154 1.70 15.84 -16.20
CA LYS A 154 1.42 15.30 -17.54
C LYS A 154 1.32 13.78 -17.45
N HIS A 155 0.45 13.18 -18.26
CA HIS A 155 0.30 11.73 -18.32
C HIS A 155 0.02 11.29 -19.77
N TYR A 156 0.74 10.29 -20.27
CA TYR A 156 0.59 9.79 -21.65
C TYR A 156 -0.80 9.18 -21.92
N PHE A 157 -1.51 8.76 -20.88
CA PHE A 157 -2.92 8.38 -20.99
C PHE A 157 -3.79 9.48 -21.61
N LYS A 158 -3.52 10.77 -21.34
CA LYS A 158 -4.23 11.90 -21.96
C LYS A 158 -3.97 12.02 -23.47
N LYS A 159 -2.94 11.35 -23.98
CA LYS A 159 -2.65 11.20 -25.41
C LYS A 159 -3.23 9.91 -26.01
N GLY A 160 -4.11 9.21 -25.29
CA GLY A 160 -4.69 7.94 -25.72
C GLY A 160 -3.79 6.71 -25.53
N ILE A 161 -2.61 6.86 -24.92
CA ILE A 161 -1.71 5.72 -24.67
C ILE A 161 -2.29 4.85 -23.56
N LYS A 162 -2.66 3.62 -23.93
CA LYS A 162 -3.19 2.59 -23.01
C LYS A 162 -2.11 2.08 -22.05
N ALA A 163 -2.54 1.38 -21.01
CA ALA A 163 -1.65 0.74 -20.05
C ALA A 163 -0.75 -0.30 -20.73
N ARG A 164 0.53 -0.33 -20.37
CA ARG A 164 1.56 -1.22 -20.93
C ARG A 164 2.14 -2.13 -19.86
N LYS A 165 2.36 -3.39 -20.23
CA LYS A 165 2.99 -4.39 -19.37
C LYS A 165 4.42 -3.95 -18.98
N GLY A 166 4.75 -4.09 -17.70
CA GLY A 166 6.04 -3.69 -17.14
C GLY A 166 6.17 -2.19 -16.84
N ILE A 167 5.20 -1.37 -17.24
CA ILE A 167 5.22 0.09 -17.02
C ILE A 167 4.01 0.55 -16.19
N GLU A 168 2.80 0.06 -16.50
CA GLU A 168 1.57 0.32 -15.74
C GLU A 168 1.09 -0.89 -14.92
N TYR A 169 1.35 -2.11 -15.39
CA TYR A 169 0.90 -3.36 -14.77
C TYR A 169 1.86 -4.54 -15.01
#